data_AF-A0A0H2XCY7-F1
#
_entry.id   AF-A0A0H2XCY7-F1
#
_cell.length_a   1.000
_cell.length_b   1.000
_cell.length_c   1.000
_cell.angle_alpha   90.00
_cell.angle_beta   90.00
_cell.angle_gamma   90.00
#
_symmetry.space_group_name_H-M   'P 1'
#
loop_
_entity.id
_entity.type
_entity.pdbx_description
1 polymer ?
#
loop_
_entity_poly.entity_id
_entity_poly.type
_entity_poly.pdbx_seq_one_letter_code
_entity_poly.pdbx_strand_id
1 'polypeptide(L)'
;MRATLLTLALLGVLPWSSAAARECASTLGRGWPPAVGNYGTAVTTLLDGGAKPMLSLLTLPTRGVESGIALVPGKSGSDWTVRFSRADERVYSWVSQTDRGAVQFRTEQTPETVEIPIPAALAQRLVGSWTTALTQLAPSGQTAPVTEGEVLSFLVDGVRYSGTRPSCGVGELLLQQAALLIEASEGKEKKRDKRWTQIESSLDELQQTLAGTAG
;
A
#
# COMPACT_ATOMS: atom_id res chain seq x y z
N MET A 1 21.03 -15.12 -69.97
CA MET A 1 19.64 -15.11 -69.47
C MET A 1 19.71 -15.25 -67.96
N ARG A 2 19.08 -14.32 -67.24
CA ARG A 2 19.16 -14.12 -65.78
C ARG A 2 18.11 -14.99 -65.09
N ALA A 3 18.49 -15.68 -64.02
CA ALA A 3 17.56 -16.16 -63.00
C ALA A 3 18.25 -15.95 -61.64
N THR A 4 18.01 -14.79 -61.05
CA THR A 4 18.56 -14.40 -59.75
C THR A 4 17.57 -14.81 -58.66
N LEU A 5 18.08 -15.51 -57.66
CA LEU A 5 17.40 -15.96 -56.45
C LEU A 5 16.70 -14.83 -55.70
N LEU A 6 15.53 -15.12 -55.12
CA LEU A 6 14.89 -14.29 -54.10
C LEU A 6 14.42 -15.17 -52.95
N THR A 7 15.31 -15.32 -51.97
CA THR A 7 15.05 -15.94 -50.67
C THR A 7 14.53 -14.84 -49.74
N LEU A 8 13.23 -14.82 -49.44
CA LEU A 8 12.68 -13.97 -48.39
C LEU A 8 13.05 -14.57 -47.02
N ALA A 9 13.92 -13.90 -46.28
CA ALA A 9 14.15 -14.15 -44.86
C ALA A 9 13.08 -13.40 -44.04
N LEU A 10 12.09 -14.13 -43.52
CA LEU A 10 11.22 -13.63 -42.44
C LEU A 10 12.03 -13.61 -41.14
N LEU A 11 12.53 -12.43 -40.76
CA LEU A 11 13.02 -12.17 -39.40
C LEU A 11 11.81 -12.08 -38.47
N GLY A 12 11.58 -13.14 -37.69
CA GLY A 12 10.60 -13.17 -36.61
C GLY A 12 10.98 -12.16 -35.52
N VAL A 13 10.10 -11.20 -35.28
CA VAL A 13 10.19 -10.29 -34.13
C VAL A 13 9.82 -11.11 -32.90
N LEU A 14 10.81 -11.52 -32.11
CA LEU A 14 10.56 -12.17 -30.82
C LEU A 14 10.09 -11.10 -29.81
N PRO A 15 9.01 -11.35 -29.05
CA PRO A 15 8.52 -10.41 -28.05
C PRO A 15 9.46 -10.42 -26.85
N TRP A 16 10.29 -9.39 -26.70
CA TRP A 16 11.13 -9.16 -25.52
C TRP A 16 10.37 -8.60 -24.30
N SER A 17 9.04 -8.54 -24.37
CA SER A 17 8.20 -7.89 -23.34
C SER A 17 8.03 -8.68 -22.03
N SER A 18 8.57 -9.89 -21.90
CA SER A 18 8.23 -10.80 -20.77
C SER A 18 9.26 -10.84 -19.63
N ALA A 19 10.48 -10.32 -19.81
CA ALA A 19 11.52 -10.40 -18.79
C ALA A 19 11.35 -9.31 -17.70
N ALA A 20 11.17 -8.05 -18.10
CA ALA A 20 10.98 -6.93 -17.17
C ALA A 20 9.68 -7.07 -16.33
N ALA A 21 8.63 -7.68 -16.89
CA ALA A 21 7.36 -7.88 -16.19
C ALA A 21 7.47 -8.89 -15.01
N ARG A 22 8.41 -9.83 -15.06
CA ARG A 22 8.64 -10.80 -13.96
C ARG A 22 9.43 -10.20 -12.80
N GLU A 23 10.30 -9.23 -13.06
CA GLU A 23 11.09 -8.56 -12.02
C GLU A 23 10.24 -7.63 -11.14
N CYS A 24 9.07 -7.21 -11.62
CA CYS A 24 8.08 -6.44 -10.85
C CYS A 24 6.91 -7.27 -10.32
N ALA A 25 7.05 -8.60 -10.27
CA ALA A 25 6.01 -9.46 -9.72
C ALA A 25 5.76 -9.10 -8.24
N SER A 26 4.54 -8.66 -7.94
CA SER A 26 4.13 -8.30 -6.59
C SER A 26 4.04 -9.55 -5.70
N THR A 27 4.59 -9.47 -4.49
CA THR A 27 4.40 -10.50 -3.46
C THR A 27 3.13 -10.29 -2.63
N LEU A 28 2.29 -9.33 -3.00
CA LEU A 28 1.06 -9.06 -2.25
C LEU A 28 0.09 -10.23 -2.41
N GLY A 29 -0.64 -10.51 -1.33
CA GLY A 29 -1.78 -11.43 -1.37
C GLY A 29 -2.85 -10.95 -0.40
N ARG A 30 -4.03 -11.56 -0.45
CA ARG A 30 -5.19 -11.17 0.36
C ARG A 30 -5.06 -11.66 1.80
N GLY A 31 -5.54 -10.83 2.73
CA GLY A 31 -5.52 -11.10 4.17
C GLY A 31 -4.19 -10.79 4.83
N TRP A 32 -4.01 -11.28 6.06
CA TRP A 32 -2.76 -11.22 6.79
C TRP A 32 -1.84 -12.39 6.41
N PRO A 33 -0.51 -12.22 6.39
CA PRO A 33 0.42 -13.33 6.38
C PRO A 33 0.16 -14.29 7.58
N PRO A 34 0.29 -15.62 7.41
CA PRO A 34 -0.07 -16.63 8.43
C PRO A 34 0.56 -16.51 9.84
N ALA A 35 1.55 -15.64 10.07
CA ALA A 35 2.14 -15.39 11.39
C ALA A 35 1.90 -13.96 11.93
N VAL A 36 1.29 -13.10 11.13
CA VAL A 36 1.17 -11.66 11.41
C VAL A 36 -0.23 -11.29 11.90
N GLY A 37 -1.24 -12.14 11.70
CA GLY A 37 -2.65 -11.81 11.95
C GLY A 37 -2.95 -11.15 13.30
N ASN A 38 -2.49 -11.74 14.40
CA ASN A 38 -2.76 -11.20 15.75
C ASN A 38 -2.05 -9.85 15.98
N TYR A 39 -0.76 -9.80 15.64
CA TYR A 39 0.06 -8.59 15.75
C TYR A 39 -0.45 -7.45 14.86
N GLY A 40 -0.73 -7.74 13.58
CA GLY A 40 -1.27 -6.78 12.63
C GLY A 40 -2.65 -6.25 13.04
N THR A 41 -3.49 -7.10 13.66
CA THR A 41 -4.78 -6.66 14.21
C THR A 41 -4.61 -5.75 15.43
N ALA A 42 -3.64 -6.04 16.32
CA ALA A 42 -3.31 -5.17 17.44
C ALA A 42 -2.82 -3.79 16.97
N VAL A 43 -1.94 -3.76 15.96
CA VAL A 43 -1.45 -2.52 15.34
C VAL A 43 -2.58 -1.75 14.67
N THR A 44 -3.47 -2.43 13.92
CA THR A 44 -4.65 -1.81 13.30
C THR A 44 -5.52 -1.14 14.37
N THR A 45 -5.81 -1.85 15.46
CA THR A 45 -6.63 -1.34 16.57
C THR A 45 -6.02 -0.09 17.20
N LEU A 46 -4.71 -0.12 17.45
CA LEU A 46 -3.98 1.01 18.03
C LEU A 46 -4.00 2.23 17.09
N LEU A 47 -3.58 2.05 15.84
CA LEU A 47 -3.34 3.18 14.92
C LEU A 47 -4.64 3.77 14.35
N ASP A 48 -5.66 2.93 14.08
CA ASP A 48 -6.95 3.43 13.64
C ASP A 48 -7.70 4.15 14.78
N GLY A 49 -7.42 3.82 16.04
CA GLY A 49 -8.05 4.50 17.19
C GLY A 49 -9.58 4.42 17.18
N GLY A 50 -10.15 3.35 16.60
CA GLY A 50 -11.59 3.16 16.42
C GLY A 50 -12.18 3.82 15.17
N ALA A 51 -11.38 4.54 14.37
CA ALA A 51 -11.78 5.00 13.05
C ALA A 51 -12.05 3.81 12.11
N LYS A 52 -12.84 4.06 11.07
CA LYS A 52 -13.14 3.07 10.03
C LYS A 52 -12.60 3.56 8.70
N PRO A 53 -11.31 3.35 8.41
CA PRO A 53 -10.72 3.79 7.16
C PRO A 53 -11.34 3.07 5.96
N MET A 54 -11.57 3.81 4.87
CA MET A 54 -11.91 3.23 3.57
C MET A 54 -10.68 2.86 2.76
N LEU A 55 -9.54 3.46 3.09
CA LEU A 55 -8.22 3.13 2.57
C LEU A 55 -7.22 3.28 3.71
N SER A 56 -6.34 2.30 3.93
CA SER A 56 -5.17 2.47 4.79
C SER A 56 -3.98 1.68 4.29
N LEU A 57 -2.79 2.14 4.67
CA LEU A 57 -1.54 1.41 4.54
C LEU A 57 -0.85 1.40 5.90
N LEU A 58 -0.64 0.20 6.44
CA LEU A 58 0.15 -0.05 7.63
C LEU A 58 1.56 -0.52 7.24
N THR A 59 2.56 0.03 7.92
CA THR A 59 3.95 -0.43 7.84
C THR A 59 4.31 -1.14 9.15
N LEU A 60 4.64 -2.42 9.05
CA LEU A 60 5.03 -3.28 10.18
C LEU A 60 6.53 -3.62 10.04
N PRO A 61 7.43 -2.78 10.56
CA PRO A 61 8.86 -3.02 10.38
C PRO A 61 9.37 -4.10 11.33
N THR A 62 10.51 -4.71 10.97
CA THR A 62 11.19 -5.68 11.85
C THR A 62 11.78 -5.02 13.10
N ARG A 63 12.11 -3.74 13.02
CA ARG A 63 12.66 -2.90 14.10
C ARG A 63 12.09 -1.48 13.98
N GLY A 64 12.05 -0.75 15.09
CA GLY A 64 11.41 0.56 15.14
C GLY A 64 9.93 0.45 15.50
N VAL A 65 9.17 1.48 15.15
CA VAL A 65 7.75 1.62 15.51
C VAL A 65 6.86 1.46 14.29
N GLU A 66 5.67 0.92 14.52
CA GLU A 66 4.65 0.75 13.50
C GLU A 66 4.02 2.09 13.14
N SER A 67 3.62 2.25 11.88
CA SER A 67 2.95 3.46 11.40
C SER A 67 1.85 3.12 10.40
N GLY A 68 0.92 4.05 10.24
CA GLY A 68 -0.25 3.91 9.38
C GLY A 68 -0.67 5.23 8.77
N ILE A 69 -0.97 5.22 7.49
CA ILE A 69 -1.65 6.31 6.78
C ILE A 69 -3.03 5.81 6.35
N ALA A 70 -4.06 6.62 6.57
CA ALA A 70 -5.45 6.24 6.36
C ALA A 70 -6.28 7.38 5.76
N LEU A 71 -7.25 7.02 4.91
CA LEU A 71 -8.35 7.88 4.49
C LEU A 71 -9.62 7.45 5.23
N VAL A 72 -10.14 8.38 6.03
CA VAL A 72 -11.32 8.16 6.86
C VAL A 72 -12.45 9.06 6.36
N PRO A 73 -13.59 8.51 5.94
CA PRO A 73 -14.76 9.31 5.63
C PRO A 73 -15.38 9.86 6.92
N GLY A 74 -15.85 11.10 6.87
CA GLY A 74 -16.70 11.70 7.89
C GLY A 74 -18.08 11.05 7.91
N LYS A 75 -18.87 11.35 8.96
CA LYS A 75 -20.18 10.72 9.19
C LYS A 75 -21.17 10.86 8.03
N SER A 76 -21.11 11.98 7.30
CA SER A 76 -21.96 12.28 6.14
C SER A 76 -21.39 11.77 4.81
N GLY A 77 -20.15 11.28 4.77
CA GLY A 77 -19.43 10.91 3.55
C GLY A 77 -18.97 12.10 2.67
N SER A 78 -19.37 13.34 3.00
CA SER A 78 -18.93 14.55 2.30
C SER A 78 -17.55 15.02 2.75
N ASP A 79 -17.22 14.77 4.02
CA ASP A 79 -15.95 15.17 4.61
C ASP A 79 -15.00 13.99 4.59
N TRP A 80 -13.72 14.25 4.36
CA TRP A 80 -12.69 13.22 4.32
C TRP A 80 -11.44 13.71 5.04
N THR A 81 -10.84 12.79 5.78
CA THR A 81 -9.65 13.06 6.58
C THR A 81 -8.54 12.11 6.19
N VAL A 82 -7.34 12.67 6.00
CA VAL A 82 -6.10 11.90 6.04
C VAL A 82 -5.67 11.81 7.49
N ARG A 83 -5.54 10.58 8.00
CA ARG A 83 -5.04 10.28 9.34
C ARG A 83 -3.68 9.60 9.19
N PHE A 84 -2.65 10.21 9.76
CA PHE A 84 -1.34 9.59 9.89
C PHE A 84 -1.08 9.31 11.37
N SER A 85 -0.77 8.05 11.70
CA SER A 85 -0.51 7.61 13.06
C SER A 85 0.79 6.83 13.14
N ARG A 86 1.53 7.03 14.23
CA ARG A 86 2.77 6.32 14.57
C ARG A 86 2.67 5.83 16.00
N ALA A 87 3.01 4.57 16.24
CA ALA A 87 3.11 4.06 17.61
C ALA A 87 4.28 4.76 18.33
N ASP A 88 4.11 5.06 19.62
CA ASP A 88 5.17 5.64 20.45
C ASP A 88 6.26 4.60 20.74
N GLU A 89 5.83 3.37 20.98
CA GLU A 89 6.66 2.20 21.20
C GLU A 89 6.20 1.05 20.31
N ARG A 90 7.13 0.12 20.06
CA ARG A 90 6.83 -1.07 19.28
C ARG A 90 5.66 -1.85 19.90
N VAL A 91 4.64 -2.12 19.09
CA VAL A 91 3.44 -2.83 19.54
C VAL A 91 3.77 -4.28 19.92
N TYR A 92 4.60 -4.96 19.14
CA TYR A 92 5.09 -6.29 19.48
C TYR A 92 6.21 -6.21 20.54
N SER A 93 5.95 -6.73 21.74
CA SER A 93 6.92 -6.77 22.83
C SER A 93 7.09 -8.19 23.37
N TRP A 94 8.33 -8.63 23.55
CA TRP A 94 8.66 -9.80 24.36
C TRP A 94 8.95 -9.35 25.79
N VAL A 95 8.23 -9.88 26.76
CA VAL A 95 8.45 -9.59 28.18
C VAL A 95 8.99 -10.84 28.84
N SER A 96 10.17 -10.75 29.45
CA SER A 96 10.75 -11.80 30.29
C SER A 96 10.43 -11.52 31.75
N GLN A 97 9.77 -12.47 32.43
CA GLN A 97 9.75 -12.56 33.88
C GLN A 97 10.59 -13.76 34.31
N THR A 98 11.01 -13.78 35.57
CA THR A 98 12.12 -14.56 36.16
C THR A 98 12.23 -16.02 35.68
N ASP A 99 11.13 -16.68 35.31
CA ASP A 99 11.11 -18.05 34.74
C ASP A 99 10.24 -18.24 33.47
N ARG A 100 9.64 -17.18 32.91
CA ARG A 100 8.75 -17.26 31.72
C ARG A 100 8.85 -16.01 30.85
N GLY A 101 8.95 -16.22 29.53
CA GLY A 101 8.78 -15.18 28.54
C GLY A 101 7.42 -15.26 27.86
N ALA A 102 6.79 -14.12 27.61
CA ALA A 102 5.52 -14.05 26.89
C ALA A 102 5.52 -12.88 25.89
N VAL A 103 4.74 -13.06 24.82
CA VAL A 103 4.43 -11.97 23.88
C VAL A 103 3.32 -11.12 24.48
N GLN A 104 3.53 -9.80 24.48
CA GLN A 104 2.53 -8.79 24.83
C GLN A 104 2.36 -7.83 23.65
N PHE A 105 1.13 -7.42 23.39
CA PHE A 105 0.83 -6.31 22.48
C PHE A 105 0.56 -5.04 23.28
N ARG A 106 1.37 -4.01 23.07
CA ARG A 106 1.25 -2.72 23.77
C ARG A 106 0.18 -1.84 23.11
N THR A 107 -1.08 -2.25 23.15
CA THR A 107 -2.19 -1.50 22.51
C THR A 107 -2.77 -0.39 23.38
N GLU A 108 -2.34 -0.27 24.64
CA GLU A 108 -2.79 0.76 25.58
C GLU A 108 -1.99 2.08 25.48
N GLN A 109 -0.95 2.10 24.66
CA GLN A 109 -0.19 3.32 24.38
C GLN A 109 -1.03 4.33 23.59
N THR A 110 -0.67 5.61 23.63
CA THR A 110 -1.32 6.66 22.83
C THR A 110 -0.44 6.97 21.63
N PRO A 111 -0.82 6.61 20.39
CA PRO A 111 0.03 6.86 19.23
C PRO A 111 0.04 8.35 18.87
N GLU A 112 1.20 8.88 18.47
CA GLU A 112 1.30 10.15 17.76
C GLU A 112 0.38 10.12 16.54
N THR A 113 -0.58 11.04 16.46
CA THR A 113 -1.58 11.07 15.40
C THR A 113 -1.79 12.50 14.89
N VAL A 114 -1.78 12.65 13.56
CA VAL A 114 -2.10 13.88 12.86
C VAL A 114 -3.26 13.63 11.90
N GLU A 115 -4.25 14.52 11.93
CA GLU A 115 -5.42 14.46 11.07
C GLU A 115 -5.58 15.77 10.29
N ILE A 116 -5.77 15.65 8.98
CA ILE A 116 -5.95 16.80 8.09
C ILE A 116 -7.09 16.57 7.10
N PRO A 117 -7.82 17.61 6.69
CA PRO A 117 -8.81 17.49 5.63
C PRO A 117 -8.15 17.23 4.27
N ILE A 118 -8.80 16.41 3.45
CA ILE A 118 -8.47 16.16 2.04
C ILE A 118 -9.73 16.43 1.19
N PRO A 119 -9.59 16.97 -0.04
CA PRO A 119 -10.74 17.10 -0.94
C PRO A 119 -11.46 15.76 -1.16
N ALA A 120 -12.78 15.74 -0.97
CA ALA A 120 -13.57 14.50 -1.03
C ALA A 120 -13.42 13.76 -2.36
N ALA A 121 -13.43 14.50 -3.48
CA ALA A 121 -13.23 13.93 -4.82
C ALA A 121 -11.87 13.23 -4.95
N LEU A 122 -10.82 13.79 -4.37
CA LEU A 122 -9.48 13.19 -4.38
C LEU A 122 -9.45 11.91 -3.53
N ALA A 123 -10.05 11.94 -2.34
CA ALA A 123 -10.11 10.77 -1.46
C ALA A 123 -10.87 9.59 -2.10
N GLN A 124 -12.02 9.87 -2.71
CA GLN A 124 -12.80 8.87 -3.45
C GLN A 124 -12.02 8.31 -4.64
N ARG A 125 -11.29 9.16 -5.37
CA ARG A 125 -10.44 8.74 -6.49
C ARG A 125 -9.29 7.84 -6.02
N LEU A 126 -8.65 8.15 -4.90
CA LEU A 126 -7.63 7.30 -4.27
C LEU A 126 -8.20 5.92 -3.96
N VAL A 127 -9.35 5.85 -3.27
CA VAL A 127 -10.02 4.58 -2.93
C VAL A 127 -10.27 3.75 -4.20
N GLY A 128 -10.91 4.32 -5.22
CA GLY A 128 -11.21 3.57 -6.45
C GLY A 128 -9.97 3.10 -7.22
N SER A 129 -8.93 3.94 -7.30
CA SER A 129 -7.69 3.62 -8.01
C SER A 129 -6.89 2.54 -7.27
N TRP A 130 -6.81 2.62 -5.94
CA TRP A 130 -6.14 1.61 -5.12
C TRP A 130 -6.88 0.29 -5.13
N THR A 131 -8.21 0.28 -5.10
CA THR A 131 -9.02 -0.94 -5.27
C THR A 131 -8.68 -1.65 -6.57
N THR A 132 -8.63 -0.91 -7.67
CA THR A 132 -8.30 -1.46 -9.00
C THR A 132 -6.88 -2.02 -9.03
N ALA A 133 -5.91 -1.23 -8.57
CA ALA A 133 -4.50 -1.62 -8.52
C ALA A 133 -4.26 -2.86 -7.66
N LEU A 134 -4.74 -2.88 -6.42
CA LEU A 134 -4.54 -3.98 -5.49
C LEU A 134 -5.25 -5.27 -5.93
N THR A 135 -6.41 -5.15 -6.58
CA THR A 135 -7.11 -6.31 -7.16
C THR A 135 -6.32 -6.94 -8.30
N GLN A 136 -5.64 -6.15 -9.12
CA GLN A 136 -4.74 -6.66 -10.16
C GLN A 136 -3.46 -7.28 -9.58
N LEU A 137 -2.86 -6.64 -8.57
CA LEU A 137 -1.63 -7.12 -7.94
C LEU A 137 -1.84 -8.40 -7.12
N ALA A 138 -3.03 -8.58 -6.55
CA ALA A 138 -3.41 -9.73 -5.74
C ALA A 138 -4.85 -10.18 -6.06
N PRO A 139 -5.02 -10.96 -7.15
CA PRO A 139 -6.31 -11.51 -7.55
C PRO A 139 -6.97 -12.37 -6.46
N SER A 140 -8.25 -12.67 -6.64
CA SER A 140 -8.95 -13.60 -5.75
C SER A 140 -8.27 -14.98 -5.75
N GLY A 141 -8.17 -15.61 -4.58
CA GLY A 141 -7.48 -16.90 -4.41
C GLY A 141 -5.98 -16.79 -4.10
N GLN A 142 -5.35 -15.63 -4.31
CA GLN A 142 -3.97 -15.39 -3.88
C GLN A 142 -3.94 -14.89 -2.44
N THR A 143 -3.61 -15.76 -1.50
CA THR A 143 -3.47 -15.42 -0.07
C THR A 143 -2.12 -14.74 0.20
N ALA A 144 -2.06 -13.84 1.17
CA ALA A 144 -0.81 -13.21 1.60
C ALA A 144 0.24 -14.28 1.95
N PRO A 145 1.45 -14.23 1.36
CA PRO A 145 2.46 -15.23 1.62
C PRO A 145 3.03 -15.09 3.02
N VAL A 146 3.68 -16.15 3.52
CA VAL A 146 4.57 -16.03 4.68
C VAL A 146 5.78 -15.22 4.26
N THR A 147 6.09 -14.17 5.01
CA THR A 147 7.22 -13.27 4.72
C THR A 147 8.04 -13.08 5.98
N GLU A 148 9.35 -12.99 5.80
CA GLU A 148 10.28 -12.49 6.81
C GLU A 148 10.52 -10.99 6.57
N GLY A 149 10.79 -10.23 7.63
CA GLY A 149 11.15 -8.82 7.51
C GLY A 149 9.98 -7.84 7.71
N GLU A 150 10.03 -6.72 6.99
CA GLU A 150 8.96 -5.72 6.97
C GLU A 150 7.72 -6.28 6.26
N VAL A 151 6.55 -6.02 6.83
CA VAL A 151 5.26 -6.30 6.19
C VAL A 151 4.53 -5.01 5.93
N LEU A 152 4.11 -4.80 4.69
CA LEU A 152 3.13 -3.78 4.34
C LEU A 152 1.74 -4.41 4.29
N SER A 153 0.77 -3.71 4.86
CA SER A 153 -0.63 -4.13 4.85
C SER A 153 -1.52 -3.00 4.36
N PHE A 154 -2.07 -3.18 3.17
CA PHE A 154 -3.05 -2.31 2.56
C PHE A 154 -4.44 -2.77 2.97
N LEU A 155 -5.33 -1.83 3.28
CA LEU A 155 -6.76 -2.04 3.39
C LEU A 155 -7.42 -1.09 2.38
N VAL A 156 -8.31 -1.60 1.54
CA VAL A 156 -9.17 -0.74 0.72
C VAL A 156 -10.54 -1.38 0.61
N ASP A 157 -11.57 -0.58 0.89
CA ASP A 157 -12.97 -1.01 0.88
C ASP A 157 -13.21 -2.31 1.68
N GLY A 158 -12.59 -2.40 2.86
CA GLY A 158 -12.66 -3.57 3.75
C GLY A 158 -11.84 -4.79 3.32
N VAL A 159 -11.20 -4.77 2.16
CA VAL A 159 -10.33 -5.85 1.68
C VAL A 159 -8.89 -5.58 2.05
N ARG A 160 -8.26 -6.53 2.73
CA ARG A 160 -6.85 -6.46 3.13
C ARG A 160 -5.94 -7.16 2.12
N TYR A 161 -4.82 -6.52 1.81
CA TYR A 161 -3.74 -7.04 0.99
C TYR A 161 -2.43 -6.87 1.75
N SER A 162 -1.57 -7.88 1.79
CA SER A 162 -0.32 -7.82 2.56
C SER A 162 0.80 -8.61 1.92
N GLY A 163 2.03 -8.19 2.20
CA GLY A 163 3.24 -8.84 1.70
C GLY A 163 4.46 -7.96 1.91
N THR A 164 5.53 -8.26 1.18
CA THR A 164 6.74 -7.41 1.19
C THR A 164 6.51 -6.12 0.40
N ARG A 165 7.36 -5.13 0.67
CA ARG A 165 7.35 -3.82 0.00
C ARG A 165 7.55 -3.98 -1.52
N PRO A 166 6.57 -3.59 -2.36
CA PRO A 166 6.79 -3.52 -3.80
C PRO A 166 7.86 -2.46 -4.13
N SER A 167 8.76 -2.79 -5.07
CA SER A 167 9.88 -1.90 -5.45
C SER A 167 9.79 -1.37 -6.88
N CYS A 168 8.76 -1.72 -7.64
CA CYS A 168 8.53 -1.18 -8.97
C CYS A 168 7.06 -1.28 -9.42
N GLY A 169 6.76 -0.61 -10.54
CA GLY A 169 5.47 -0.66 -11.23
C GLY A 169 4.32 -0.10 -10.40
N VAL A 170 3.12 -0.67 -10.59
CA VAL A 170 1.89 -0.26 -9.88
C VAL A 170 2.09 -0.23 -8.37
N GLY A 171 2.79 -1.21 -7.80
CA GLY A 171 3.03 -1.28 -6.36
C GLY A 171 3.88 -0.12 -5.83
N GLU A 172 4.91 0.29 -6.57
CA GLU A 172 5.74 1.45 -6.21
C GLU A 172 4.94 2.75 -6.26
N LEU A 173 4.10 2.93 -7.27
CA LEU A 173 3.22 4.10 -7.39
C LEU A 173 2.26 4.23 -6.20
N LEU A 174 1.72 3.12 -5.68
CA LEU A 174 0.90 3.14 -4.45
C LEU A 174 1.70 3.65 -3.25
N LEU A 175 2.97 3.23 -3.12
CA LEU A 175 3.84 3.70 -2.04
C LEU A 175 4.23 5.17 -2.19
N GLN A 176 4.43 5.65 -3.42
CA GLN A 176 4.66 7.06 -3.68
C GLN A 176 3.46 7.91 -3.28
N GLN A 177 2.24 7.46 -3.61
CA GLN A 177 1.01 8.14 -3.20
C GLN A 177 0.86 8.15 -1.67
N ALA A 178 1.18 7.04 -1.00
CA ALA A 178 1.22 6.98 0.46
C ALA A 178 2.22 7.98 1.06
N ALA A 179 3.42 8.08 0.50
CA ALA A 179 4.43 9.03 0.94
C ALA A 179 3.94 10.48 0.78
N LEU A 180 3.27 10.81 -0.34
CA LEU A 180 2.69 12.13 -0.54
C LEU A 180 1.56 12.45 0.46
N LEU A 181 0.76 11.45 0.84
CA LEU A 181 -0.27 11.60 1.90
C LEU A 181 0.37 11.89 3.26
N ILE A 182 1.45 11.18 3.61
CA ILE A 182 2.22 11.41 4.84
C ILE A 182 2.81 12.82 4.82
N GLU A 183 3.48 13.21 3.74
CA GLU A 183 4.05 14.56 3.59
C GLU A 183 2.99 15.66 3.65
N ALA A 184 1.77 15.41 3.16
CA ALA A 184 0.67 16.33 3.28
C ALA A 184 0.22 16.49 4.75
N SER A 185 0.22 15.41 5.51
CA SER A 185 -0.15 15.38 6.94
C SER A 185 0.88 16.08 7.83
N GLU A 186 2.17 15.83 7.63
CA GLU A 186 3.26 16.43 8.42
C GLU A 186 3.64 17.84 7.93
N GLY A 187 3.16 18.24 6.74
CA GLY A 187 3.48 19.50 6.10
C GLY A 187 2.68 20.71 6.59
N LYS A 188 3.18 21.91 6.27
CA LYS A 188 2.44 23.17 6.48
C LYS A 188 1.25 23.26 5.53
N GLU A 189 0.14 23.81 6.00
CA GLU A 189 -1.11 23.98 5.23
C GLU A 189 -0.89 24.61 3.84
N LYS A 190 -0.09 25.68 3.74
CA LYS A 190 0.23 26.34 2.46
C LYS A 190 0.94 25.45 1.41
N LYS A 191 1.52 24.32 1.82
CA LYS A 191 2.16 23.35 0.92
C LYS A 191 1.24 22.18 0.58
N ARG A 192 0.09 22.07 1.25
CA ARG A 192 -0.84 20.94 1.15
C ARG A 192 -1.52 20.89 -0.22
N ASP A 193 -1.94 22.03 -0.75
CA ASP A 193 -2.53 22.10 -2.10
C ASP A 193 -1.58 21.56 -3.17
N LYS A 194 -0.29 21.88 -3.06
CA LYS A 194 0.73 21.32 -3.94
C LYS A 194 0.83 19.80 -3.80
N ARG A 195 0.68 19.24 -2.59
CA ARG A 195 0.67 17.78 -2.39
C ARG A 195 -0.56 17.13 -3.00
N TRP A 196 -1.73 17.77 -2.92
CA TRP A 196 -2.95 17.28 -3.59
C TRP A 196 -2.76 17.18 -5.10
N THR A 197 -2.24 18.22 -5.74
CA THR A 197 -1.94 18.18 -7.19
C THR A 197 -0.93 17.09 -7.55
N GLN A 198 0.08 16.85 -6.70
CA GLN A 198 1.05 15.78 -6.93
C GLN A 198 0.43 14.39 -6.80
N ILE A 199 -0.51 14.21 -5.87
CA ILE A 199 -1.25 12.96 -5.73
C ILE A 199 -2.15 12.74 -6.95
N GLU A 200 -2.84 13.76 -7.44
CA GLU A 200 -3.63 13.69 -8.67
C GLU A 200 -2.79 13.28 -9.88
N SER A 201 -1.62 13.89 -10.05
CA SER A 201 -0.67 13.53 -11.10
C SER A 201 -0.20 12.07 -10.98
N SER A 202 0.09 11.60 -9.76
CA SER A 202 0.49 10.20 -9.53
C SER A 202 -0.67 9.22 -9.77
N LEU A 203 -1.91 9.64 -9.54
CA LEU A 203 -3.10 8.84 -9.87
C LEU A 203 -3.32 8.73 -11.39
N ASP A 204 -3.06 9.81 -12.14
CA ASP A 204 -3.10 9.79 -13.60
C ASP A 204 -2.06 8.79 -14.15
N GLU A 205 -0.84 8.81 -13.62
CA GLU A 205 0.24 7.88 -13.96
C GLU A 205 -0.10 6.42 -13.61
N LEU A 206 -0.67 6.19 -12.43
CA LEU A 206 -1.17 4.88 -12.02
C LEU A 206 -2.21 4.34 -13.01
N GLN A 207 -3.18 5.18 -13.39
CA GLN A 207 -4.22 4.80 -14.33
C GLN A 207 -3.64 4.45 -15.72
N GLN A 208 -2.69 5.22 -16.22
CA GLN A 208 -2.00 4.94 -17.49
C GLN A 208 -1.23 3.62 -17.41
N THR A 209 -0.53 3.36 -16.31
CA THR A 209 0.23 2.12 -16.08
C THR A 209 -0.69 0.90 -16.04
N LEU A 210 -1.82 0.99 -15.35
CA LEU A 210 -2.83 -0.07 -15.29
C LEU A 210 -3.43 -0.37 -16.67
N ALA A 211 -3.69 0.67 -17.48
CA ALA A 211 -4.21 0.50 -18.83
C ALA A 211 -3.18 -0.13 -19.77
N GLY A 212 -1.90 0.25 -19.66
CA GLY A 212 -0.82 -0.33 -20.46
C GLY A 212 -0.48 -1.79 -20.12
N THR A 213 -0.80 -2.25 -18.92
CA THR A 213 -0.61 -3.64 -18.49
C THR A 213 -1.75 -4.56 -18.96
N ALA A 214 -2.89 -4.00 -19.36
CA ALA A 214 -4.06 -4.75 -19.83
C ALA A 214 -4.01 -5.11 -21.34
N GLY A 215 -2.89 -4.84 -22.03
CA GLY A 215 -2.69 -5.04 -23.47
C GLY A 215 -1.78 -6.20 -23.83
#